data_AF-A0A2D7JZF4-F1
#
_entry.id   AF-A0A2D7JZF4-F1
#
_cell.length_a   1.000
_cell.length_b   1.000
_cell.length_c   1.000
_cell.angle_alpha   90.00
_cell.angle_beta   90.00
_cell.angle_gamma   90.00
#
_symmetry.space_group_name_H-M   'P 1'
#
loop_
_entity.id
_entity.type
_entity.pdbx_description
1 polymer ?
#
loop_
_entity_poly.entity_id
_entity_poly.type
_entity_poly.pdbx_seq_one_letter_code
_entity_poly.pdbx_strand_id
1 'polypeptide(L)'
;MIINIGDTIRDEKGREGVITNIGIATEKTDIAAELDTAASVKTYDTELDYTGAITFGSNWCYFMQIKDVVKKNEYIEDKSWME
;
A
#
# COMPACT_ATOMS: atom_id res chain seq x y z
N MET A 1 -1.02 2.88 -11.11
CA MET A 1 -1.22 1.46 -10.65
C MET A 1 -2.02 1.50 -9.37
N ILE A 2 -3.20 0.87 -9.35
CA ILE A 2 -4.05 0.85 -8.15
C ILE A 2 -3.60 -0.27 -7.22
N ILE A 3 -3.26 0.06 -5.97
CA ILE A 3 -2.90 -0.87 -4.89
C ILE A 3 -3.93 -0.82 -3.76
N ASN A 4 -4.13 -1.95 -3.10
CA ASN A 4 -5.01 -2.06 -1.93
C ASN A 4 -4.29 -2.71 -0.75
N ILE A 5 -4.74 -2.38 0.47
CA ILE A 5 -4.43 -3.21 1.64
C ILE A 5 -4.84 -4.66 1.33
N GLY A 6 -3.96 -5.61 1.60
CA GLY A 6 -4.14 -7.03 1.30
C GLY A 6 -3.60 -7.48 -0.07
N ASP A 7 -3.27 -6.57 -0.99
CA ASP A 7 -2.55 -6.95 -2.21
C ASP A 7 -1.16 -7.49 -1.83
N THR A 8 -0.68 -8.51 -2.54
CA THR A 8 0.73 -8.93 -2.48
C THR A 8 1.50 -8.19 -3.55
N ILE A 9 2.59 -7.52 -3.17
CA ILE A 9 3.45 -6.80 -4.10
C ILE A 9 4.85 -7.36 -4.10
N ARG A 10 5.61 -6.99 -5.13
CA ARG A 10 7.06 -7.14 -5.20
C ARG A 10 7.72 -5.77 -5.34
N ASP A 11 8.77 -5.52 -4.59
CA ASP A 11 9.56 -4.30 -4.71
C ASP A 11 10.74 -4.46 -5.70
N GLU A 12 11.43 -3.36 -5.98
CA GLU A 12 12.61 -3.36 -6.86
C GLU A 12 13.77 -4.24 -6.36
N LYS A 13 13.81 -4.55 -5.05
CA LYS A 13 14.80 -5.45 -4.44
C LYS A 13 14.39 -6.92 -4.55
N GLY A 14 13.25 -7.23 -5.17
CA GLY A 14 12.72 -8.58 -5.34
C GLY A 14 12.06 -9.15 -4.08
N ARG A 15 11.78 -8.31 -3.07
CA ARG A 15 11.08 -8.71 -1.84
C ARG A 15 9.58 -8.75 -2.11
N GLU A 16 8.91 -9.77 -1.59
CA GLU A 16 7.46 -9.93 -1.72
C GLU A 16 6.76 -9.92 -0.36
N GLY A 17 5.52 -9.43 -0.34
CA GLY A 17 4.68 -9.50 0.84
C GLY A 17 3.33 -8.82 0.67
N VAL A 18 2.42 -9.15 1.59
CA VAL A 18 1.07 -8.57 1.66
C VAL A 18 1.15 -7.16 2.22
N ILE A 19 0.56 -6.18 1.53
CA ILE A 19 0.44 -4.80 2.00
C ILE A 19 -0.44 -4.77 3.25
N THR A 20 0.09 -4.22 4.34
CA THR A 20 -0.62 -4.03 5.62
C THR A 20 -0.87 -2.56 5.94
N ASN A 21 -0.14 -1.63 5.31
CA ASN A 21 -0.39 -0.20 5.44
C ASN A 21 -0.02 0.53 4.14
N ILE A 22 -0.77 1.60 3.83
CA ILE A 22 -0.49 2.56 2.76
C ILE A 22 -0.53 3.95 3.40
N GLY A 23 0.64 4.56 3.60
CA GLY A 23 0.78 5.88 4.21
C GLY A 23 1.02 6.97 3.16
N ILE A 24 0.28 8.07 3.26
CA ILE A 24 0.44 9.28 2.46
C ILE A 24 1.02 10.38 3.33
N ALA A 25 2.16 10.93 2.91
CA ALA A 25 2.80 12.04 3.58
C ALA A 25 1.92 13.30 3.50
N THR A 26 1.71 13.95 4.64
CA THR A 26 0.99 15.24 4.71
C THR A 26 1.94 16.41 4.95
N GLU A 27 3.21 16.12 5.24
CA GLU A 27 4.28 17.08 5.49
C GLU A 27 5.50 16.79 4.61
N LYS A 28 6.15 17.82 4.07
CA LYS A 28 7.28 17.66 3.13
C LYS A 28 8.51 16.98 3.75
N THR A 29 8.63 17.03 5.07
CA THR A 29 9.72 16.41 5.82
C THR A 29 9.47 14.93 6.11
N ASP A 30 8.23 14.45 5.96
CA ASP A 30 7.83 13.09 6.26
C ASP A 30 7.66 12.26 4.99
N ILE A 31 8.76 12.06 4.26
CA ILE A 31 8.73 11.38 2.95
C ILE A 31 8.23 9.94 3.08
N ALA A 32 8.48 9.29 4.22
CA ALA A 32 8.10 7.91 4.50
C ALA A 32 6.68 7.76 5.09
N ALA A 33 5.97 8.86 5.35
CA ALA A 33 4.64 8.85 5.96
C ALA A 33 4.61 8.15 7.33
N GLU A 34 5.61 8.43 8.17
CA GLU A 34 5.81 7.82 9.50
C GLU A 34 5.35 8.71 10.67
N LEU A 35 5.04 9.98 10.43
CA LEU A 35 4.50 10.87 11.47
C LEU A 35 3.03 10.57 11.76
N ASP A 36 2.58 10.89 12.97
CA ASP A 36 1.17 10.78 13.37
C ASP A 36 0.22 11.63 12.51
N THR A 37 0.77 12.63 11.80
CA THR A 37 0.04 13.49 10.87
C THR A 37 -0.16 12.86 9.50
N ALA A 38 0.54 11.77 9.17
CA ALA A 38 0.40 11.06 7.91
C ALA A 38 -0.99 10.41 7.76
N ALA A 39 -1.50 10.38 6.53
CA ALA A 39 -2.80 9.78 6.26
C ALA A 39 -2.64 8.30 5.91
N SER A 40 -3.38 7.42 6.60
CA SER A 40 -3.47 6.00 6.23
C SER A 40 -4.70 5.75 5.36
N VAL A 41 -4.49 5.11 4.20
CA VAL A 41 -5.57 4.83 3.23
C VAL A 41 -5.70 3.34 2.94
N LYS A 42 -6.87 2.92 2.42
CA LYS A 42 -7.12 1.52 2.05
C LYS A 42 -6.73 1.19 0.62
N THR A 43 -6.84 2.18 -0.27
CA THR A 43 -6.61 2.07 -1.70
C THR A 43 -5.87 3.32 -2.16
N TYR A 44 -4.91 3.13 -3.04
CA TYR A 44 -4.16 4.22 -3.62
C TYR A 44 -3.84 3.94 -5.08
N ASP A 45 -4.01 4.96 -5.94
CA ASP A 45 -3.52 4.91 -7.32
C ASP A 45 -2.16 5.60 -7.39
N THR A 46 -1.10 4.83 -7.68
CA THR A 46 0.27 5.34 -7.74
C THR A 46 0.48 6.38 -8.84
N GLU A 47 -0.47 6.56 -9.77
CA GLU A 47 -0.43 7.62 -10.79
C GLU A 47 -0.75 9.02 -10.23
N LEU A 48 -1.32 9.10 -9.02
CA LEU A 48 -1.55 10.39 -8.34
C LEU A 48 -0.26 11.03 -7.78
N ASP A 49 0.85 10.29 -7.77
CA ASP A 49 2.20 10.77 -7.44
C ASP A 49 2.31 11.53 -6.09
N TYR A 50 1.48 11.16 -5.11
CA TYR A 50 1.69 11.57 -3.73
C TYR A 50 2.95 10.93 -3.14
N THR A 51 3.60 11.67 -2.25
CA THR A 51 4.72 11.15 -1.46
C THR A 51 4.21 10.21 -0.37
N GLY A 52 4.88 9.09 -0.17
CA GLY A 52 4.54 8.13 0.87
C GLY A 52 5.18 6.77 0.66
N ALA A 53 4.78 5.84 1.52
CA ALA A 53 5.33 4.49 1.56
C ALA A 53 4.25 3.45 1.88
N ILE A 54 4.57 2.20 1.57
CA ILE A 54 3.81 1.04 2.00
C ILE A 54 4.59 0.23 3.03
N THR A 55 3.85 -0.41 3.94
CA THR A 55 4.36 -1.53 4.73
C THR A 55 3.79 -2.82 4.15
N PHE A 56 4.64 -3.83 3.94
CA PHE A 56 4.24 -5.12 3.39
C PHE A 56 5.05 -6.26 4.00
N GLY A 57 4.37 -7.31 4.46
CA GLY A 57 5.02 -8.38 5.24
C GLY A 57 5.79 -7.82 6.45
N SER A 58 7.11 -7.98 6.46
CA SER A 58 8.03 -7.38 7.46
C SER A 58 8.93 -6.28 6.86
N ASN A 59 8.57 -5.77 5.68
CA ASN A 59 9.33 -4.78 4.92
C ASN A 59 8.52 -3.49 4.74
N TRP A 60 9.22 -2.45 4.28
CA TRP A 60 8.62 -1.24 3.76
C TRP A 60 9.38 -0.78 2.50
N CYS A 61 8.71 0.03 1.68
CA CYS A 61 9.30 0.76 0.54
C CYS A 61 8.44 1.96 0.13
N TYR A 62 9.06 2.92 -0.58
CA TYR A 62 8.33 4.04 -1.19
C TYR A 62 7.46 3.56 -2.36
N PHE A 63 6.43 4.32 -2.73
CA PHE A 63 5.57 3.96 -3.87
C PHE A 63 6.35 3.75 -5.18
N MET A 64 7.35 4.60 -5.45
CA MET A 64 8.20 4.48 -6.63
C MET A 64 9.03 3.19 -6.69
N GLN A 65 9.20 2.50 -5.56
CA GLN A 65 9.97 1.26 -5.44
C GLN A 65 9.09 0.02 -5.56
N ILE A 66 7.78 0.18 -5.75
CA ILE A 66 6.88 -0.93 -6.04
C ILE A 66 7.07 -1.31 -7.50
N LYS A 67 7.52 -2.55 -7.74
CA LYS A 67 7.79 -3.05 -9.08
C LYS A 67 6.52 -3.60 -9.73
N ASP A 68 5.79 -4.45 -9.01
CA ASP A 68 4.58 -5.09 -9.51
C ASP A 68 3.64 -5.54 -8.38
N VAL A 69 2.33 -5.62 -8.68
CA VAL A 69 1.37 -6.33 -7.83
C VAL A 69 1.30 -7.78 -8.26
N VAL A 70 1.85 -8.67 -7.42
CA VAL A 70 1.96 -10.10 -7.66
C VAL A 70 0.61 -10.81 -7.51
N LYS A 71 -0.19 -10.38 -6.53
CA LYS A 71 -1.53 -10.93 -6.28
C LYS A 71 -2.46 -9.84 -5.79
N LYS A 72 -3.66 -9.76 -6.38
CA LYS A 72 -4.72 -8.88 -5.89
C LYS A 72 -5.42 -9.48 -4.67
N ASN A 73 -5.78 -8.61 -3.74
CA ASN A 73 -6.71 -8.95 -2.68
C ASN A 73 -8.06 -9.27 -3.33
N GLU A 74 -8.38 -10.55 -3.45
CA GLU A 74 -9.70 -11.01 -3.82
C GLU A 74 -10.62 -10.79 -2.61
N TYR A 75 -10.99 -9.54 -2.36
CA TYR A 75 -12.04 -9.25 -1.41
C TYR A 75 -13.35 -9.84 -1.95
N ILE A 76 -13.74 -10.98 -1.42
CA ILE A 76 -15.10 -11.52 -1.59
C ILE A 76 -15.91 -10.92 -0.44
N GLU A 77 -16.81 -10.00 -0.78
CA GLU A 77 -17.79 -9.49 0.18
C GLU A 77 -18.64 -10.68 0.67
N ASP A 78 -18.47 -11.07 1.92
CA ASP A 78 -19.31 -12.11 2.53
C ASP A 78 -20.74 -11.55 2.69
N LYS A 79 -21.61 -11.96 1.78
CA LYS A 79 -23.06 -11.66 1.78
C LYS A 79 -23.90 -12.79 2.35
N SER A 80 -23.30 -13.76 3.05
CA SER A 80 -24.03 -14.88 3.67
C SER A 80 -25.12 -14.43 4.66
N TRP A 81 -25.05 -13.19 5.14
CA TRP A 81 -26.06 -12.57 5.99
C TRP A 81 -27.28 -11.99 5.23
N MET A 82 -27.24 -11.93 3.90
CA MET A 82 -28.34 -11.46 3.06
C MET A 82 -29.30 -12.58 2.61
N GLU A 83 -29.05 -13.84 2.99
CA GLU A 83 -29.88 -15.01 2.68
C GLU A 83 -30.91 -15.34 3.77
#